data_AF-A0A495ZIB9-F1
#
_entry.id   AF-A0A495ZIB9-F1
#
_cell.length_a   1.000
_cell.length_b   1.000
_cell.length_c   1.000
_cell.angle_alpha   90.00
_cell.angle_beta   90.00
_cell.angle_gamma   90.00
#
_symmetry.space_group_name_H-M   'P 1'
#
loop_
_entity.id
_entity.type
_entity.pdbx_description
1 polymer ?
#
loop_
_entity_poly.entity_id
_entity_poly.type
_entity_poly.pdbx_seq_one_letter_code
_entity_poly.pdbx_strand_id
1 'polypeptide(L)'
;MPGATTLYFPEVGPEWQDWVQVTNVGTEDTRVTGIARHADNGQPTWSAEKTISSFESWIPPVDEIKTNSSMQFTADQPIVAERHMHKDTNVLDFVGAAPEYGTVGQRLFFPELVSGAHDWFRVLNVGETDAHVNITVRNRNGDVLRQRHHVIEPLCCWDLNEGVMGNVTGTVEMQSSQPIVGERHLHYQGGKTSIGQFGQVIADAPRTLFFPEVGPAWEDWVVIVNVGREDAEVTMIARKDDNAQATWTKKRDPLRPFECWTPPIDDIQVKSSVEVRSNQPVVAERHMHSGTAIVDLPGASVEGGQVGIRLFFPEIAGGAWDWFRFLNVGEADALVNVIVRNRQGEIRRQVHRQIKPFCCSDMDEDAMGKVRGTVEVQSTQPIVGERHLHYQTGHKGAVVGEYGVVIGE
;
A
#
# COMPACT_ATOMS: atom_id res chain seq x y z
N MET A 1 -1.96 -14.09 10.66
CA MET A 1 -0.95 -13.32 11.42
C MET A 1 -1.65 -12.43 12.43
N PRO A 2 -1.12 -12.20 13.65
CA PRO A 2 -1.71 -11.22 14.57
C PRO A 2 -1.68 -9.83 13.93
N GLY A 3 -2.72 -9.02 14.12
CA GLY A 3 -2.71 -7.63 13.66
C GLY A 3 -1.77 -6.76 14.50
N ALA A 4 -1.30 -5.65 13.93
CA ALA A 4 -0.33 -4.78 14.57
C ALA A 4 -0.92 -4.02 15.76
N THR A 5 -0.15 -3.88 16.83
CA THR A 5 -0.48 -3.01 17.97
C THR A 5 0.25 -1.67 17.92
N THR A 6 1.24 -1.54 17.03
CA THR A 6 1.98 -0.30 16.78
C THR A 6 1.96 0.01 15.30
N LEU A 7 1.59 1.25 14.93
CA LEU A 7 1.56 1.72 13.55
C LEU A 7 2.44 2.97 13.42
N TYR A 8 3.09 3.13 12.27
CA TYR A 8 3.95 4.27 11.96
C TYR A 8 3.50 5.00 10.70
N PHE A 9 3.60 6.32 10.74
CA PHE A 9 3.40 7.23 9.61
C PHE A 9 4.64 8.13 9.52
N PRO A 10 5.48 7.99 8.48
CA PRO A 10 6.70 8.78 8.33
C PRO A 10 6.47 10.30 8.26
N GLU A 11 5.31 10.73 7.76
CA GLU A 11 4.96 12.15 7.63
C GLU A 11 3.57 12.49 8.18
N VAL A 12 3.49 13.51 9.00
CA VAL A 12 2.27 14.24 9.35
C VAL A 12 2.70 15.68 9.56
N GLY A 13 1.97 16.64 9.02
CA GLY A 13 2.39 18.03 9.21
C GLY A 13 1.53 19.09 8.55
N PRO A 14 1.82 20.36 8.84
CA PRO A 14 0.99 21.50 8.44
C PRO A 14 1.00 21.79 6.94
N GLU A 15 1.89 21.14 6.18
CA GLU A 15 1.93 21.27 4.72
C GLU A 15 0.76 20.56 4.02
N TRP A 16 0.13 19.64 4.74
CA TRP A 16 -0.95 18.80 4.28
C TRP A 16 -2.19 19.05 5.14
N GLN A 17 -3.37 18.86 4.55
CA GLN A 17 -4.62 18.79 5.29
C GLN A 17 -4.85 17.34 5.72
N ASP A 18 -3.96 16.86 6.59
CA ASP A 18 -3.94 15.46 7.01
C ASP A 18 -5.15 15.09 7.86
N TRP A 19 -5.63 13.86 7.70
CA TRP A 19 -6.34 13.17 8.77
C TRP A 19 -5.90 11.72 8.84
N VAL A 20 -6.11 11.12 10.01
CA VAL A 20 -5.92 9.69 10.21
C VAL A 20 -7.17 9.10 10.83
N GLN A 21 -7.62 7.95 10.33
CA GLN A 21 -8.67 7.15 10.97
C GLN A 21 -8.03 5.88 11.52
N VAL A 22 -7.97 5.73 12.84
CA VAL A 22 -7.48 4.53 13.53
C VAL A 22 -8.65 3.72 14.07
N THR A 23 -8.65 2.40 13.84
CA THR A 23 -9.73 1.50 14.23
C THR A 23 -9.18 0.34 15.06
N ASN A 24 -9.85 0.04 16.17
CA ASN A 24 -9.59 -1.16 16.95
C ASN A 24 -10.18 -2.38 16.24
N VAL A 25 -9.35 -3.28 15.76
CA VAL A 25 -9.79 -4.53 15.11
C VAL A 25 -9.71 -5.75 16.05
N GLY A 26 -9.37 -5.51 17.32
CA GLY A 26 -9.47 -6.47 18.41
C GLY A 26 -10.90 -6.63 18.94
N THR A 27 -11.06 -7.54 19.91
CA THR A 27 -12.37 -7.95 20.44
C THR A 27 -12.75 -7.24 21.74
N GLU A 28 -11.83 -6.49 22.33
CA GLU A 28 -12.01 -5.77 23.59
C GLU A 28 -11.76 -4.28 23.38
N ASP A 29 -12.25 -3.45 24.30
CA ASP A 29 -11.91 -2.03 24.31
C ASP A 29 -10.38 -1.85 24.45
N THR A 30 -9.82 -0.89 23.74
CA THR A 30 -8.39 -0.60 23.79
C THR A 30 -8.14 0.88 23.95
N ARG A 31 -7.11 1.22 24.73
CA ARG A 31 -6.58 2.58 24.74
C ARG A 31 -5.60 2.73 23.59
N VAL A 32 -5.89 3.63 22.67
CA VAL A 32 -4.98 4.03 21.60
C VAL A 32 -4.29 5.32 22.02
N THR A 33 -2.97 5.32 21.98
CA THR A 33 -2.13 6.51 22.19
C THR A 33 -1.46 6.87 20.86
N GLY A 34 -1.67 8.10 20.40
CA GLY A 34 -0.98 8.69 19.26
C GLY A 34 0.09 9.66 19.74
N ILE A 35 1.30 9.59 19.16
CA ILE A 35 2.40 10.52 19.43
C ILE A 35 2.98 10.97 18.09
N ALA A 36 3.08 12.28 17.88
CA ALA A 36 3.85 12.85 16.78
C ALA A 36 5.21 13.35 17.29
N ARG A 37 6.25 13.20 16.47
CA ARG A 37 7.63 13.56 16.79
C ARG A 37 8.24 14.38 15.67
N HIS A 38 8.97 15.43 16.00
CA HIS A 38 9.63 16.27 15.01
C HIS A 38 10.57 15.43 14.12
N ALA A 39 10.44 15.59 12.79
CA ALA A 39 11.16 14.77 11.83
C ALA A 39 12.68 14.78 12.04
N ASP A 40 13.28 15.93 12.33
CA ASP A 40 14.75 16.07 12.42
C ASP A 40 15.39 15.64 13.76
N ASN A 41 14.63 15.56 14.86
CA ASN A 41 15.22 15.36 16.20
C ASN A 41 14.45 14.40 17.11
N GLY A 42 13.36 13.80 16.61
CA GLY A 42 12.59 12.79 17.31
C GLY A 42 11.87 13.28 18.57
N GLN A 43 11.92 14.57 18.90
CA GLN A 43 11.25 15.09 20.10
C GLN A 43 9.74 15.09 19.91
N PRO A 44 8.95 14.66 20.91
CA PRO A 44 7.50 14.72 20.84
C PRO A 44 7.00 16.15 20.60
N THR A 45 6.15 16.33 19.59
CA THR A 45 5.53 17.61 19.21
C THR A 45 4.04 17.63 19.53
N TRP A 46 3.42 16.46 19.63
CA TRP A 46 1.99 16.29 19.90
C TRP A 46 1.72 14.90 20.46
N SER A 47 0.66 14.78 21.26
CA SER A 47 0.14 13.49 21.71
C SER A 47 -1.35 13.57 22.00
N ALA A 48 -2.09 12.51 21.72
CA ALA A 48 -3.46 12.33 22.18
C ALA A 48 -3.71 10.87 22.52
N GLU A 49 -4.74 10.63 23.32
CA GLU A 49 -5.19 9.28 23.64
C GLU A 49 -6.72 9.20 23.64
N LYS A 50 -7.23 8.02 23.28
CA LYS A 50 -8.65 7.70 23.38
C LYS A 50 -8.82 6.19 23.61
N THR A 51 -9.75 5.83 24.49
CA THR A 51 -10.26 4.46 24.54
C THR A 51 -11.34 4.28 23.47
N ILE A 52 -11.19 3.27 22.62
CA ILE A 52 -12.14 2.92 21.57
C ILE A 52 -12.59 1.47 21.72
N SER A 53 -13.88 1.25 21.49
CA SER A 53 -14.51 -0.08 21.54
C SER A 53 -14.07 -0.94 20.36
N SER A 54 -14.37 -2.24 20.40
CA SER A 54 -14.15 -3.14 19.26
C SER A 54 -14.82 -2.60 17.97
N PHE A 55 -14.04 -2.50 16.90
CA PHE A 55 -14.39 -1.91 15.59
C PHE A 55 -14.81 -0.43 15.61
N GLU A 56 -14.68 0.27 16.73
CA GLU A 56 -14.85 1.72 16.77
C GLU A 56 -13.62 2.40 16.15
N SER A 57 -13.86 3.46 15.39
CA SER A 57 -12.83 4.30 14.80
C SER A 57 -12.65 5.60 15.59
N TRP A 58 -11.43 6.10 15.63
CA TRP A 58 -11.06 7.41 16.14
C TRP A 58 -10.33 8.21 15.07
N ILE A 59 -10.68 9.49 14.97
CA ILE A 59 -9.95 10.48 14.18
C ILE A 59 -9.29 11.43 15.17
N PRO A 60 -8.00 11.27 15.46
CA PRO A 60 -7.26 12.22 16.27
C PRO A 60 -7.21 13.60 15.59
N PRO A 61 -7.13 14.70 16.37
CA PRO A 61 -6.99 16.06 15.85
C PRO A 61 -5.56 16.32 15.37
N VAL A 62 -5.16 15.64 14.29
CA VAL A 62 -3.79 15.76 13.72
C VAL A 62 -3.53 17.14 13.11
N ASP A 63 -4.57 17.93 12.85
CA ASP A 63 -4.48 19.32 12.44
C ASP A 63 -3.85 20.21 13.52
N GLU A 64 -3.79 19.77 14.78
CA GLU A 64 -3.06 20.43 15.86
C GLU A 64 -1.53 20.35 15.70
N ILE A 65 -1.01 19.42 14.89
CA ILE A 65 0.42 19.26 14.64
C ILE A 65 0.92 20.41 13.75
N LYS A 66 1.75 21.30 14.32
CA LYS A 66 2.23 22.52 13.64
C LYS A 66 3.63 22.43 13.06
N THR A 67 4.26 21.27 13.11
CA THR A 67 5.62 21.02 12.61
C THR A 67 5.65 19.76 11.79
N ASN A 68 6.56 19.67 10.81
CA ASN A 68 6.74 18.43 10.08
C ASN A 68 7.22 17.32 11.03
N SER A 69 6.44 16.25 11.12
CA SER A 69 6.57 15.23 12.15
C SER A 69 6.39 13.83 11.56
N SER A 70 6.92 12.81 12.21
CA SER A 70 6.42 11.45 12.10
C SER A 70 5.31 11.22 13.12
N MET A 71 4.49 10.18 12.94
CA MET A 71 3.47 9.80 13.92
C MET A 71 3.51 8.29 14.19
N GLN A 72 3.23 7.94 15.44
CA GLN A 72 3.14 6.57 15.91
C GLN A 72 1.83 6.40 16.69
N PHE A 73 1.10 5.31 16.42
CA PHE A 73 0.02 4.84 17.29
C PHE A 73 0.44 3.57 18.02
N THR A 74 0.04 3.45 19.28
CA THR A 74 0.22 2.24 20.10
C THR A 74 -1.08 1.87 20.81
N ALA A 75 -1.36 0.58 20.93
CA ALA A 75 -2.55 0.06 21.59
C ALA A 75 -2.30 -1.32 22.24
N ASP A 76 -3.20 -1.75 23.13
CA ASP A 76 -3.15 -3.09 23.75
C ASP A 76 -3.81 -4.18 22.88
N GLN A 77 -4.76 -3.77 22.02
CA GLN A 77 -5.40 -4.60 21.00
C GLN A 77 -4.88 -4.27 19.60
N PRO A 78 -4.99 -5.20 18.63
CA PRO A 78 -4.68 -4.92 17.24
C PRO A 78 -5.46 -3.72 16.68
N ILE A 79 -4.76 -2.85 15.95
CA ILE A 79 -5.30 -1.66 15.30
C ILE A 79 -4.93 -1.62 13.83
N VAL A 80 -5.81 -1.03 13.02
CA VAL A 80 -5.53 -0.65 11.64
C VAL A 80 -5.82 0.84 11.51
N ALA A 81 -5.00 1.56 10.77
CA ALA A 81 -5.22 2.97 10.50
C ALA A 81 -4.93 3.29 9.05
N GLU A 82 -5.50 4.39 8.57
CA GLU A 82 -5.17 4.99 7.29
C GLU A 82 -5.04 6.50 7.47
N ARG A 83 -4.00 7.06 6.85
CA ARG A 83 -3.73 8.49 6.76
C ARG A 83 -4.04 8.95 5.35
N HIS A 84 -4.82 10.01 5.22
CA HIS A 84 -4.97 10.75 3.98
C HIS A 84 -4.22 12.08 4.07
N MET A 85 -3.49 12.42 3.00
CA MET A 85 -2.74 13.67 2.86
C MET A 85 -3.30 14.46 1.69
N HIS A 86 -3.67 15.71 1.94
CA HIS A 86 -4.36 16.55 0.97
C HIS A 86 -3.64 17.89 0.78
N LYS A 87 -3.29 18.22 -0.45
CA LYS A 87 -2.69 19.51 -0.81
C LYS A 87 -3.11 19.91 -2.21
N ASP A 88 -3.96 20.93 -2.29
CA ASP A 88 -4.60 21.37 -3.54
C ASP A 88 -5.30 20.20 -4.26
N THR A 89 -4.79 19.77 -5.42
CA THR A 89 -5.32 18.63 -6.18
C THR A 89 -4.62 17.31 -5.86
N ASN A 90 -3.54 17.32 -5.08
CA ASN A 90 -2.81 16.13 -4.70
C ASN A 90 -3.49 15.46 -3.50
N VAL A 91 -3.72 14.16 -3.65
CA VAL A 91 -4.26 13.30 -2.62
C VAL A 91 -3.39 12.05 -2.57
N LEU A 92 -3.01 11.65 -1.36
CA LEU A 92 -2.27 10.43 -1.06
C LEU A 92 -2.96 9.71 0.10
N ASP A 93 -3.00 8.38 0.07
CA ASP A 93 -3.44 7.55 1.18
C ASP A 93 -2.34 6.56 1.58
N PHE A 94 -2.31 6.23 2.87
CA PHE A 94 -1.34 5.32 3.43
C PHE A 94 -1.96 4.54 4.58
N VAL A 95 -1.96 3.22 4.49
CA VAL A 95 -2.24 2.34 5.63
C VAL A 95 -1.12 2.50 6.68
N GLY A 96 -1.44 2.47 7.97
CA GLY A 96 -0.44 2.52 9.03
C GLY A 96 0.64 1.46 8.84
N ALA A 97 1.91 1.88 8.79
CA ALA A 97 3.01 0.96 8.53
C ALA A 97 3.34 0.13 9.78
N ALA A 98 3.61 -1.16 9.60
CA ALA A 98 3.96 -2.08 10.68
C ALA A 98 4.77 -3.27 10.14
N PRO A 99 5.61 -3.93 10.98
CA PRO A 99 6.25 -5.19 10.61
C PRO A 99 5.24 -6.26 10.21
N GLU A 100 4.12 -6.35 10.92
CA GLU A 100 3.04 -7.32 10.70
C GLU A 100 2.34 -7.14 9.34
N TYR A 101 2.43 -5.94 8.76
CA TYR A 101 1.82 -5.59 7.48
C TYR A 101 2.84 -5.54 6.33
N GLY A 102 4.09 -5.96 6.56
CA GLY A 102 5.12 -6.06 5.52
C GLY A 102 5.63 -4.71 5.00
N THR A 103 5.47 -3.62 5.77
CA THR A 103 5.84 -2.24 5.39
C THR A 103 6.97 -1.64 6.23
N VAL A 104 7.34 -2.30 7.34
CA VAL A 104 8.50 -1.94 8.18
C VAL A 104 9.53 -3.07 8.10
N GLY A 105 10.78 -2.75 7.82
CA GLY A 105 11.85 -3.74 7.77
C GLY A 105 13.24 -3.14 7.63
N GLN A 106 14.26 -4.00 7.56
CA GLN A 106 15.65 -3.59 7.38
C GLN A 106 16.06 -3.50 5.91
N ARG A 107 15.23 -3.99 4.99
CA ARG A 107 15.51 -4.01 3.56
C ARG A 107 14.26 -3.66 2.79
N LEU A 108 14.18 -2.42 2.32
CA LEU A 108 13.07 -1.89 1.56
C LEU A 108 13.43 -1.80 0.07
N PHE A 109 12.45 -1.98 -0.79
CA PHE A 109 12.62 -1.88 -2.24
C PHE A 109 11.47 -1.11 -2.89
N PHE A 110 11.81 -0.25 -3.83
CA PHE A 110 10.86 0.46 -4.69
C PHE A 110 11.12 0.04 -6.15
N PRO A 111 10.19 -0.68 -6.79
CA PRO A 111 10.33 -1.19 -8.16
C PRO A 111 10.42 -0.11 -9.24
N GLU A 112 10.04 1.12 -8.92
CA GLU A 112 10.02 2.22 -9.85
C GLU A 112 10.63 3.49 -9.26
N LEU A 113 11.51 4.11 -10.04
CA LEU A 113 11.91 5.51 -9.97
C LEU A 113 11.63 6.14 -11.33
N VAL A 114 11.16 7.39 -11.33
CA VAL A 114 10.87 8.13 -12.56
C VAL A 114 11.64 9.45 -12.56
N SER A 115 12.62 9.57 -13.47
CA SER A 115 13.39 10.81 -13.62
C SER A 115 12.52 11.99 -14.01
N GLY A 116 12.60 13.10 -13.27
CA GLY A 116 11.91 14.36 -13.59
C GLY A 116 10.45 14.40 -13.16
N ALA A 117 9.97 13.40 -12.43
CA ALA A 117 8.63 13.34 -11.84
C ALA A 117 8.61 13.77 -10.36
N HIS A 118 9.63 14.53 -9.93
CA HIS A 118 9.76 15.00 -8.55
C HIS A 118 9.57 13.87 -7.52
N ASP A 119 10.30 12.77 -7.73
CA ASP A 119 10.27 11.60 -6.86
C ASP A 119 10.90 11.96 -5.50
N TRP A 120 10.11 11.89 -4.45
CA TRP A 120 10.51 12.23 -3.09
C TRP A 120 10.22 11.06 -2.15
N PHE A 121 11.11 10.84 -1.20
CA PHE A 121 10.97 9.79 -0.21
C PHE A 121 11.26 10.34 1.18
N ARG A 122 10.56 9.78 2.16
CA ARG A 122 10.88 9.95 3.57
C ARG A 122 11.10 8.60 4.22
N VAL A 123 12.23 8.47 4.90
CA VAL A 123 12.61 7.25 5.61
C VAL A 123 12.62 7.54 7.10
N LEU A 124 11.75 6.87 7.87
CA LEU A 124 11.70 6.97 9.33
C LEU A 124 12.44 5.78 9.96
N ASN A 125 13.34 6.08 10.89
CA ASN A 125 13.92 5.08 11.78
C ASN A 125 12.96 4.79 12.94
N VAL A 126 12.37 3.58 12.94
CA VAL A 126 11.47 3.16 14.03
C VAL A 126 12.19 2.34 15.10
N GLY A 127 13.50 2.16 14.97
CA GLY A 127 14.36 1.51 15.96
C GLY A 127 14.75 2.43 17.11
N GLU A 128 15.36 1.84 18.14
CA GLU A 128 15.78 2.53 19.37
C GLU A 128 17.22 3.06 19.30
N THR A 129 17.97 2.72 18.25
CA THR A 129 19.35 3.18 18.01
C THR A 129 19.50 3.78 16.62
N ASP A 130 20.64 4.42 16.35
CA ASP A 130 20.98 4.94 15.03
C ASP A 130 20.81 3.87 13.93
N ALA A 131 20.09 4.24 12.87
CA ALA A 131 19.94 3.44 11.66
C ALA A 131 21.00 3.85 10.64
N HIS A 132 21.94 2.94 10.34
CA HIS A 132 22.89 3.09 9.26
C HIS A 132 22.25 2.61 7.95
N VAL A 133 21.79 3.57 7.13
CA VAL A 133 21.04 3.28 5.90
C VAL A 133 21.95 3.44 4.69
N ASN A 134 22.05 2.39 3.89
CA ASN A 134 22.66 2.40 2.56
C ASN A 134 21.56 2.34 1.50
N ILE A 135 21.59 3.28 0.56
CA ILE A 135 20.72 3.24 -0.62
C ILE A 135 21.53 2.80 -1.84
N THR A 136 20.93 1.96 -2.68
CA THR A 136 21.48 1.55 -3.98
C THR A 136 20.45 1.84 -5.06
N VAL A 137 20.77 2.80 -5.93
CA VAL A 137 19.94 3.21 -7.06
C VAL A 137 20.46 2.51 -8.32
N ARG A 138 19.56 1.87 -9.06
CA ARG A 138 19.88 1.13 -10.28
C ARG A 138 19.07 1.65 -11.46
N ASN A 139 19.59 1.50 -12.67
CA ASN A 139 18.79 1.68 -13.89
C ASN A 139 17.84 0.48 -14.10
N ARG A 140 17.02 0.52 -15.14
CA ARG A 140 16.12 -0.59 -15.52
C ARG A 140 16.83 -1.91 -15.88
N ASN A 141 18.12 -1.89 -16.18
CA ASN A 141 18.90 -3.10 -16.48
C ASN A 141 19.49 -3.76 -15.23
N GLY A 142 19.31 -3.15 -14.05
CA GLY A 142 19.91 -3.60 -12.79
C GLY A 142 21.31 -3.03 -12.52
N ASP A 143 21.85 -2.18 -13.39
CA ASP A 143 23.18 -1.60 -13.20
C ASP A 143 23.13 -0.55 -12.08
N VAL A 144 24.04 -0.67 -11.12
CA VAL A 144 24.18 0.31 -10.03
C VAL A 144 24.69 1.63 -10.59
N LEU A 145 23.88 2.68 -10.46
CA LEU A 145 24.24 4.03 -10.89
C LEU A 145 24.71 4.90 -9.73
N ARG A 146 24.17 4.66 -8.53
CA ARG A 146 24.49 5.46 -7.36
C ARG A 146 24.34 4.66 -6.08
N GLN A 147 25.22 4.94 -5.14
CA GLN A 147 25.10 4.50 -3.75
C GLN A 147 25.32 5.69 -2.82
N ARG A 148 24.59 5.72 -1.71
CA ARG A 148 24.75 6.68 -0.62
C ARG A 148 24.58 5.99 0.73
N HIS A 149 25.21 6.55 1.73
CA HIS A 149 25.07 6.16 3.13
C HIS A 149 24.58 7.36 3.92
N HIS A 150 23.67 7.13 4.87
CA HIS A 150 23.19 8.12 5.81
C HIS A 150 22.92 7.46 7.18
N VAL A 151 22.99 8.24 8.25
CA VAL A 151 22.64 7.79 9.60
C VAL A 151 21.39 8.53 10.02
N ILE A 152 20.36 7.79 10.41
CA ILE A 152 19.10 8.34 10.92
C ILE A 152 19.05 8.05 12.41
N GLU A 153 19.02 9.10 13.24
CA GLU A 153 18.84 8.96 14.69
C GLU A 153 17.49 8.28 15.02
N PRO A 154 17.33 7.68 16.21
CA PRO A 154 16.08 7.05 16.63
C PRO A 154 14.88 7.98 16.46
N LEU A 155 13.80 7.47 15.86
CA LEU A 155 12.54 8.19 15.68
C LEU A 155 12.64 9.49 14.85
N CYS A 156 13.74 9.66 14.12
CA CYS A 156 13.95 10.74 13.17
C CYS A 156 13.74 10.26 11.73
N CYS A 157 13.62 11.23 10.81
CA CYS A 157 13.37 11.01 9.40
C CYS A 157 14.56 11.44 8.54
N TRP A 158 14.67 10.84 7.36
CA TRP A 158 15.58 11.26 6.30
C TRP A 158 14.80 11.49 5.01
N ASP A 159 14.88 12.71 4.49
CA ASP A 159 14.26 13.10 3.23
C ASP A 159 15.23 12.94 2.06
N LEU A 160 14.72 12.32 1.00
CA LEU A 160 15.44 11.99 -0.22
C LEU A 160 14.66 12.56 -1.40
N ASN A 161 15.33 13.31 -2.27
CA ASN A 161 14.74 13.77 -3.53
C ASN A 161 15.47 13.16 -4.73
N GLU A 162 14.86 13.31 -5.91
CA GLU A 162 15.41 12.84 -7.18
C GLU A 162 16.86 13.27 -7.42
N GLY A 163 17.27 14.47 -6.97
CA GLY A 163 18.65 14.95 -7.09
C GLY A 163 19.65 14.12 -6.26
N VAL A 164 19.26 13.70 -5.07
CA VAL A 164 20.05 12.78 -4.22
C VAL A 164 20.15 11.41 -4.87
N MET A 165 19.05 10.89 -5.42
CA MET A 165 19.00 9.60 -6.14
C MET A 165 19.67 9.65 -7.51
N GLY A 166 19.87 10.84 -8.08
CA GLY A 166 20.60 11.06 -9.33
C GLY A 166 19.73 11.18 -10.58
N ASN A 167 18.43 11.51 -10.44
CA ASN A 167 17.47 11.64 -11.53
C ASN A 167 17.47 10.39 -12.44
N VAL A 168 17.21 9.24 -11.84
CA VAL A 168 17.28 7.93 -12.49
C VAL A 168 15.88 7.42 -12.77
N THR A 169 15.69 6.83 -13.96
CA THR A 169 14.57 5.93 -14.23
C THR A 169 15.03 4.49 -13.97
N GLY A 170 14.45 3.83 -12.97
CA GLY A 170 14.98 2.55 -12.48
C GLY A 170 14.39 2.09 -11.15
N THR A 171 15.25 1.70 -10.20
CA THR A 171 14.84 1.18 -8.88
C THR A 171 15.69 1.79 -7.76
N VAL A 172 15.17 1.76 -6.53
CA VAL A 172 15.96 2.02 -5.32
C VAL A 172 15.75 0.92 -4.29
N GLU A 173 16.87 0.45 -3.73
CA GLU A 173 16.93 -0.44 -2.58
C GLU A 173 17.49 0.33 -1.39
N MET A 174 16.89 0.15 -0.21
CA MET A 174 17.37 0.70 1.05
C MET A 174 17.69 -0.45 2.00
N GLN A 175 18.91 -0.49 2.53
CA GLN A 175 19.38 -1.48 3.51
C GLN A 175 19.77 -0.76 4.79
N SER A 176 19.28 -1.22 5.94
CA SER A 176 19.42 -0.54 7.23
C SER A 176 19.88 -1.48 8.34
N SER A 177 20.63 -0.96 9.31
CA SER A 177 20.98 -1.68 10.55
C SER A 177 19.82 -1.77 11.56
N GLN A 178 18.77 -0.97 11.39
CA GLN A 178 17.57 -0.92 12.23
C GLN A 178 16.31 -1.00 11.35
N PRO A 179 15.17 -1.44 11.90
CA PRO A 179 13.90 -1.36 11.18
C PRO A 179 13.59 0.07 10.77
N ILE A 180 13.25 0.24 9.49
CA ILE A 180 12.84 1.51 8.90
C ILE A 180 11.51 1.32 8.18
N VAL A 181 10.79 2.41 8.00
CA VAL A 181 9.72 2.53 7.02
C VAL A 181 10.10 3.64 6.04
N GLY A 182 9.92 3.37 4.75
CA GLY A 182 10.16 4.31 3.68
C GLY A 182 8.83 4.61 3.00
N GLU A 183 8.49 5.88 2.91
CA GLU A 183 7.33 6.38 2.19
C GLU A 183 7.81 7.12 0.94
N ARG A 184 7.12 6.95 -0.18
CA ARG A 184 7.40 7.59 -1.46
C ARG A 184 6.24 8.48 -1.86
N HIS A 185 6.54 9.69 -2.29
CA HIS A 185 5.64 10.60 -2.99
C HIS A 185 6.18 10.81 -4.40
N LEU A 186 5.43 10.38 -5.40
CA LEU A 186 5.78 10.60 -6.80
C LEU A 186 4.77 11.54 -7.44
N HIS A 187 5.27 12.60 -8.09
CA HIS A 187 4.47 13.73 -8.56
C HIS A 187 4.53 13.86 -10.10
N TYR A 188 3.58 13.26 -10.78
CA TYR A 188 3.48 13.33 -12.24
C TYR A 188 3.01 14.71 -12.74
N GLN A 189 3.28 14.95 -14.03
CA GLN A 189 2.74 16.09 -14.78
C GLN A 189 3.02 17.47 -14.14
N GLY A 190 4.17 17.61 -13.47
CA GLY A 190 4.55 18.83 -12.76
C GLY A 190 3.77 19.04 -11.46
N GLY A 191 3.43 17.97 -10.74
CA GLY A 191 2.76 18.02 -9.44
C GLY A 191 1.24 18.13 -9.50
N LYS A 192 0.62 17.79 -10.64
CA LYS A 192 -0.84 17.78 -10.79
C LYS A 192 -1.49 16.51 -10.25
N THR A 193 -0.75 15.41 -10.30
CA THR A 193 -1.15 14.13 -9.74
C THR A 193 -0.01 13.57 -8.92
N SER A 194 -0.37 12.98 -7.78
CA SER A 194 0.55 12.38 -6.83
C SER A 194 0.18 10.92 -6.60
N ILE A 195 1.17 10.08 -6.33
CA ILE A 195 0.99 8.71 -5.87
C ILE A 195 1.83 8.45 -4.61
N GLY A 196 1.37 7.52 -3.79
CA GLY A 196 1.89 7.29 -2.45
C GLY A 196 2.11 5.81 -2.22
N GLN A 197 3.36 5.41 -1.95
CA GLN A 197 3.67 4.01 -1.68
C GLN A 197 4.63 3.85 -0.50
N PHE A 198 4.44 2.81 0.30
CA PHE A 198 5.51 2.32 1.17
C PHE A 198 6.51 1.47 0.40
N GLY A 199 7.73 1.42 0.92
CA GLY A 199 8.75 0.49 0.44
C GLY A 199 8.34 -0.96 0.71
N GLN A 200 8.53 -1.82 -0.28
CA GLN A 200 8.24 -3.25 -0.13
C GLN A 200 9.37 -3.90 0.68
N VAL A 201 9.04 -4.60 1.76
CA VAL A 201 10.04 -5.33 2.56
C VAL A 201 10.48 -6.59 1.80
N ILE A 202 11.76 -6.67 1.44
CA ILE A 202 12.30 -7.77 0.61
C ILE A 202 13.23 -8.72 1.37
N ALA A 203 13.07 -8.84 2.69
CA ALA A 203 13.75 -9.86 3.48
C ALA A 203 13.28 -11.27 3.04
N ASP A 204 11.97 -11.43 2.86
CA ASP A 204 11.31 -12.65 2.40
C ASP A 204 10.44 -12.35 1.16
N ALA A 205 11.07 -11.81 0.10
CA ALA A 205 10.34 -11.40 -1.10
C ALA A 205 9.61 -12.59 -1.78
N PRO A 206 8.38 -12.36 -2.27
CA PRO A 206 7.51 -13.42 -2.79
C PRO A 206 7.99 -13.96 -4.14
N ARG A 207 7.45 -15.12 -4.50
CA ARG A 207 7.60 -15.71 -5.85
C ARG A 207 6.32 -15.68 -6.66
N THR A 208 5.21 -15.39 -6.01
CA THR A 208 3.90 -15.25 -6.64
C THR A 208 3.30 -13.92 -6.24
N LEU A 209 2.87 -13.14 -7.22
CA LEU A 209 2.21 -11.85 -7.01
C LEU A 209 0.83 -11.86 -7.70
N PHE A 210 -0.10 -11.10 -7.15
CA PHE A 210 -1.43 -10.94 -7.70
C PHE A 210 -1.79 -9.47 -7.90
N PHE A 211 -2.45 -9.18 -9.01
CA PHE A 211 -3.10 -7.90 -9.26
C PHE A 211 -4.58 -8.17 -9.55
N PRO A 212 -5.52 -7.70 -8.70
CA PRO A 212 -6.94 -7.95 -8.90
C PRO A 212 -7.49 -7.38 -10.21
N GLU A 213 -6.93 -6.28 -10.71
CA GLU A 213 -7.41 -5.59 -11.91
C GLU A 213 -6.29 -5.18 -12.87
N VAL A 214 -6.44 -5.58 -14.12
CA VAL A 214 -5.76 -5.01 -15.29
C VAL A 214 -6.77 -5.02 -16.44
N GLY A 215 -6.76 -4.01 -17.30
CA GLY A 215 -7.55 -4.04 -18.52
C GLY A 215 -7.80 -2.68 -19.16
N PRO A 216 -8.60 -2.63 -20.23
CA PRO A 216 -8.68 -1.47 -21.13
C PRO A 216 -9.40 -0.23 -20.55
N ALA A 217 -9.90 -0.31 -19.31
CA ALA A 217 -10.48 0.85 -18.63
C ALA A 217 -9.42 1.86 -18.16
N TRP A 218 -8.17 1.39 -18.08
CA TRP A 218 -7.02 2.12 -17.55
C TRP A 218 -5.85 2.02 -18.54
N GLU A 219 -4.99 3.03 -18.52
CA GLU A 219 -3.67 2.97 -19.16
C GLU A 219 -2.69 2.28 -18.20
N ASP A 220 -2.87 0.97 -18.02
CA ASP A 220 -2.13 0.21 -17.02
C ASP A 220 -0.66 -0.02 -17.44
N TRP A 221 0.25 0.00 -16.47
CA TRP A 221 1.52 -0.73 -16.61
C TRP A 221 1.89 -1.44 -15.31
N VAL A 222 2.75 -2.45 -15.46
CA VAL A 222 3.34 -3.17 -14.33
C VAL A 222 4.85 -3.18 -14.53
N VAL A 223 5.60 -2.91 -13.47
CA VAL A 223 7.05 -3.13 -13.44
C VAL A 223 7.33 -4.31 -12.52
N ILE A 224 7.96 -5.36 -13.04
CA ILE A 224 8.40 -6.53 -12.26
C ILE A 224 9.92 -6.50 -12.15
N VAL A 225 10.46 -6.73 -10.95
CA VAL A 225 11.89 -6.75 -10.70
C VAL A 225 12.28 -8.05 -10.01
N ASN A 226 13.28 -8.74 -10.56
CA ASN A 226 13.92 -9.87 -9.89
C ASN A 226 14.80 -9.35 -8.75
N VAL A 227 14.42 -9.61 -7.49
CA VAL A 227 15.24 -9.25 -6.32
C VAL A 227 16.02 -10.45 -5.76
N GLY A 228 15.96 -11.57 -6.47
CA GLY A 228 16.79 -12.75 -6.27
C GLY A 228 18.25 -12.54 -6.69
N ARG A 229 19.06 -13.58 -6.46
CA ARG A 229 20.50 -13.56 -6.72
C ARG A 229 20.90 -14.22 -8.04
N GLU A 230 19.94 -14.88 -8.68
CA GLU A 230 20.12 -15.63 -9.93
C GLU A 230 19.13 -15.13 -10.97
N ASP A 231 19.36 -15.49 -12.23
CA ASP A 231 18.42 -15.21 -13.31
C ASP A 231 17.07 -15.86 -13.03
N ALA A 232 16.01 -15.08 -13.21
CA ALA A 232 14.64 -15.51 -12.97
C ALA A 232 13.95 -15.92 -14.27
N GLU A 233 13.16 -16.98 -14.17
CA GLU A 233 12.07 -17.27 -15.08
C GLU A 233 10.81 -16.62 -14.50
N VAL A 234 10.21 -15.67 -15.21
CA VAL A 234 8.99 -14.99 -14.78
C VAL A 234 7.88 -15.21 -15.81
N THR A 235 6.72 -15.65 -15.34
CA THR A 235 5.50 -15.80 -16.16
C THR A 235 4.40 -14.92 -15.58
N MET A 236 3.77 -14.11 -16.43
CA MET A 236 2.61 -13.30 -16.08
C MET A 236 1.40 -13.83 -16.85
N ILE A 237 0.30 -14.08 -16.14
CA ILE A 237 -0.90 -14.71 -16.69
C ILE A 237 -2.11 -13.84 -16.37
N ALA A 238 -2.81 -13.36 -17.39
CA ALA A 238 -4.08 -12.66 -17.22
C ALA A 238 -5.25 -13.62 -17.37
N ARG A 239 -6.22 -13.52 -16.47
CA ARG A 239 -7.42 -14.37 -16.42
C ARG A 239 -8.67 -13.51 -16.42
N LYS A 240 -9.66 -13.90 -17.22
CA LYS A 240 -10.97 -13.23 -17.21
C LYS A 240 -11.64 -13.36 -15.85
N ASP A 241 -12.25 -12.28 -15.42
CA ASP A 241 -12.93 -12.17 -14.13
C ASP A 241 -14.05 -13.20 -13.93
N ASP A 242 -14.76 -13.57 -14.99
CA ASP A 242 -16.02 -14.33 -14.92
C ASP A 242 -15.83 -15.85 -14.86
N ASN A 243 -14.72 -16.35 -15.40
CA ASN A 243 -14.47 -17.79 -15.56
C ASN A 243 -13.02 -18.22 -15.39
N ALA A 244 -12.12 -17.31 -15.01
CA ALA A 244 -10.69 -17.55 -14.82
C ALA A 244 -9.94 -18.09 -16.05
N GLN A 245 -10.55 -18.02 -17.25
CA GLN A 245 -9.89 -18.44 -18.48
C GLN A 245 -8.67 -17.56 -18.72
N ALA A 246 -7.50 -18.19 -18.88
CA ALA A 246 -6.30 -17.52 -19.32
C ALA A 246 -6.51 -16.94 -20.72
N THR A 247 -6.43 -15.63 -20.85
CA THR A 247 -6.58 -14.92 -22.14
C THR A 247 -5.26 -14.43 -22.68
N TRP A 248 -4.30 -14.24 -21.80
CA TRP A 248 -3.01 -13.67 -22.14
C TRP A 248 -1.94 -14.23 -21.21
N THR A 249 -0.76 -14.49 -21.77
CA THR A 249 0.40 -14.96 -21.02
C THR A 249 1.65 -14.42 -21.68
N LYS A 250 2.56 -13.88 -20.88
CA LYS A 250 3.92 -13.54 -21.31
C LYS A 250 4.93 -14.13 -20.35
N LYS A 251 6.10 -14.43 -20.91
CA LYS A 251 7.23 -14.99 -20.18
C LYS A 251 8.46 -14.11 -20.41
N ARG A 252 9.25 -13.89 -19.37
CA ARG A 252 10.58 -13.31 -19.43
C ARG A 252 11.57 -14.30 -18.82
N ASP A 253 12.56 -14.67 -19.62
CA ASP A 253 13.56 -15.68 -19.27
C ASP A 253 14.78 -15.49 -20.20
N PRO A 254 15.95 -15.08 -19.68
CA PRO A 254 16.19 -14.72 -18.28
C PRO A 254 15.68 -13.30 -17.94
N LEU A 255 15.27 -13.08 -16.69
CA LEU A 255 15.24 -11.77 -16.04
C LEU A 255 16.38 -11.70 -15.03
N ARG A 256 17.43 -10.92 -15.30
CA ARG A 256 18.62 -10.88 -14.45
C ARG A 256 18.35 -10.23 -13.08
N PRO A 257 19.18 -10.49 -12.05
CA PRO A 257 19.07 -9.81 -10.77
C PRO A 257 18.98 -8.29 -10.91
N PHE A 258 17.98 -7.71 -10.26
CA PHE A 258 17.58 -6.30 -10.26
C PHE A 258 17.23 -5.70 -11.63
N GLU A 259 17.12 -6.51 -12.68
CA GLU A 259 16.57 -6.06 -13.96
C GLU A 259 15.05 -5.86 -13.85
N CYS A 260 14.57 -4.77 -14.44
CA CYS A 260 13.15 -4.48 -14.57
C CYS A 260 12.59 -5.13 -15.84
N TRP A 261 11.39 -5.67 -15.74
CA TRP A 261 10.57 -6.07 -16.87
C TRP A 261 9.23 -5.36 -16.83
N THR A 262 8.92 -4.63 -17.90
CA THR A 262 7.60 -4.04 -18.14
C THR A 262 6.90 -4.87 -19.21
N PRO A 263 6.05 -5.85 -18.83
CA PRO A 263 5.25 -6.59 -19.79
C PRO A 263 4.30 -5.66 -20.59
N PRO A 264 4.00 -5.97 -21.86
CA PRO A 264 3.10 -5.16 -22.69
C PRO A 264 1.64 -5.45 -22.33
N ILE A 265 1.19 -4.93 -21.18
CA ILE A 265 -0.15 -5.24 -20.66
C ILE A 265 -1.28 -4.54 -21.41
N ASP A 266 -0.96 -3.53 -22.23
CA ASP A 266 -1.89 -2.96 -23.22
C ASP A 266 -2.46 -4.03 -24.18
N ASP A 267 -1.78 -5.16 -24.37
CA ASP A 267 -2.31 -6.31 -25.14
C ASP A 267 -3.55 -6.96 -24.47
N ILE A 268 -3.83 -6.68 -23.19
CA ILE A 268 -4.94 -7.24 -22.42
C ILE A 268 -6.21 -6.43 -22.70
N GLN A 269 -7.00 -6.90 -23.65
CA GLN A 269 -8.19 -6.19 -24.15
C GLN A 269 -9.49 -6.50 -23.38
N VAL A 270 -9.38 -7.20 -22.25
CA VAL A 270 -10.53 -7.56 -21.40
C VAL A 270 -10.16 -7.37 -19.94
N LYS A 271 -11.10 -6.87 -19.13
CA LYS A 271 -10.93 -6.77 -17.68
C LYS A 271 -10.54 -8.14 -17.10
N SER A 272 -9.39 -8.17 -16.43
CA SER A 272 -8.75 -9.40 -15.98
C SER A 272 -8.12 -9.20 -14.60
N SER A 273 -7.94 -10.30 -13.88
CA SER A 273 -6.91 -10.39 -12.84
C SER A 273 -5.59 -10.86 -13.46
N VAL A 274 -4.49 -10.58 -12.78
CA VAL A 274 -3.16 -11.04 -13.19
C VAL A 274 -2.48 -11.78 -12.05
N GLU A 275 -1.90 -12.92 -12.40
CA GLU A 275 -0.99 -13.68 -11.56
C GLU A 275 0.43 -13.64 -12.16
N VAL A 276 1.42 -13.24 -11.36
CA VAL A 276 2.85 -13.33 -11.70
C VAL A 276 3.44 -14.50 -10.94
N ARG A 277 4.17 -15.39 -11.62
CA ARG A 277 4.92 -16.51 -11.03
C ARG A 277 6.38 -16.41 -11.39
N SER A 278 7.27 -16.68 -10.43
CA SER A 278 8.70 -16.76 -10.67
C SER A 278 9.38 -17.90 -9.90
N ASN A 279 10.49 -18.40 -10.45
CA ASN A 279 11.38 -19.32 -9.75
C ASN A 279 12.35 -18.59 -8.76
N GLN A 280 12.46 -17.27 -8.85
CA GLN A 280 13.24 -16.42 -7.95
C GLN A 280 12.34 -15.38 -7.26
N PRO A 281 12.77 -14.79 -6.12
CA PRO A 281 12.04 -13.70 -5.50
C PRO A 281 11.87 -12.50 -6.42
N VAL A 282 10.64 -12.00 -6.52
CA VAL A 282 10.26 -10.85 -7.34
C VAL A 282 9.46 -9.85 -6.54
N VAL A 283 9.56 -8.59 -6.92
CA VAL A 283 8.68 -7.51 -6.47
C VAL A 283 8.10 -6.83 -7.70
N ALA A 284 6.95 -6.18 -7.52
CA ALA A 284 6.34 -5.45 -8.61
C ALA A 284 5.51 -4.27 -8.11
N GLU A 285 5.21 -3.36 -9.02
CA GLU A 285 4.33 -2.21 -8.82
C GLU A 285 3.43 -2.12 -10.07
N ARG A 286 2.12 -1.96 -9.86
CA ARG A 286 1.12 -1.73 -10.90
C ARG A 286 0.65 -0.29 -10.78
N HIS A 287 0.63 0.42 -11.90
CA HIS A 287 -0.01 1.72 -12.02
C HIS A 287 -1.23 1.62 -12.93
N MET A 288 -2.31 2.29 -12.53
CA MET A 288 -3.56 2.38 -13.27
C MET A 288 -3.88 3.85 -13.53
N HIS A 289 -3.94 4.26 -14.80
CA HIS A 289 -4.08 5.66 -15.19
C HIS A 289 -5.38 5.93 -15.95
N SER A 290 -6.07 7.01 -15.59
CA SER A 290 -7.21 7.53 -16.34
C SER A 290 -7.25 9.06 -16.24
N GLY A 291 -6.63 9.74 -17.21
CA GLY A 291 -6.48 11.20 -17.19
C GLY A 291 -5.59 11.68 -16.04
N THR A 292 -6.20 12.23 -14.99
CA THR A 292 -5.52 12.69 -13.76
C THR A 292 -5.73 11.74 -12.57
N ALA A 293 -6.54 10.70 -12.74
CA ALA A 293 -6.74 9.65 -11.76
C ALA A 293 -5.60 8.63 -11.91
N ILE A 294 -4.85 8.40 -10.83
CA ILE A 294 -3.77 7.41 -10.77
C ILE A 294 -3.92 6.59 -9.49
N VAL A 295 -3.87 5.27 -9.61
CA VAL A 295 -3.70 4.35 -8.48
C VAL A 295 -2.42 3.57 -8.70
N ASP A 296 -1.56 3.50 -7.68
CA ASP A 296 -0.41 2.62 -7.62
C ASP A 296 -0.61 1.56 -6.54
N LEU A 297 -0.27 0.30 -6.84
CA LEU A 297 -0.29 -0.77 -5.85
C LEU A 297 0.91 -1.70 -6.03
N PRO A 298 1.54 -2.17 -4.94
CA PRO A 298 2.57 -3.20 -5.03
C PRO A 298 1.99 -4.53 -5.53
N GLY A 299 2.83 -5.51 -5.88
CA GLY A 299 2.33 -6.87 -6.12
C GLY A 299 1.79 -7.51 -4.83
N ALA A 300 0.49 -7.84 -4.79
CA ALA A 300 -0.08 -8.48 -3.60
C ALA A 300 0.43 -9.91 -3.45
N SER A 301 0.83 -10.30 -2.24
CA SER A 301 1.30 -11.66 -1.93
C SER A 301 0.98 -12.06 -0.50
N VAL A 302 1.16 -13.34 -0.18
CA VAL A 302 1.02 -13.85 1.20
C VAL A 302 2.19 -13.33 2.03
N GLU A 303 3.40 -13.39 1.49
CA GLU A 303 4.63 -12.95 2.12
C GLU A 303 4.65 -11.44 2.38
N GLY A 304 4.05 -10.66 1.49
CA GLY A 304 3.86 -9.21 1.66
C GLY A 304 2.73 -8.84 2.62
N GLY A 305 1.85 -9.79 3.00
CA GLY A 305 0.74 -9.53 3.92
C GLY A 305 -0.52 -8.93 3.30
N GLN A 306 -0.70 -9.01 1.97
CA GLN A 306 -1.90 -8.51 1.26
C GLN A 306 -2.89 -9.62 0.88
N VAL A 307 -2.46 -10.88 0.92
CA VAL A 307 -3.31 -12.05 0.66
C VAL A 307 -3.72 -12.69 1.99
N GLY A 308 -5.02 -12.84 2.23
CA GLY A 308 -5.51 -13.45 3.46
C GLY A 308 -6.98 -13.83 3.40
N ILE A 309 -7.48 -14.41 4.50
CA ILE A 309 -8.89 -14.80 4.64
C ILE A 309 -9.72 -13.75 5.40
N ARG A 310 -9.06 -12.77 6.01
CA ARG A 310 -9.70 -11.70 6.75
C ARG A 310 -8.99 -10.37 6.45
N LEU A 311 -9.64 -9.53 5.65
CA LEU A 311 -9.12 -8.23 5.24
C LEU A 311 -9.87 -7.10 5.97
N PHE A 312 -9.19 -5.98 6.18
CA PHE A 312 -9.78 -4.79 6.78
C PHE A 312 -9.35 -3.53 6.05
N PHE A 313 -10.33 -2.67 5.79
CA PHE A 313 -10.13 -1.35 5.21
C PHE A 313 -10.56 -0.32 6.26
N PRO A 314 -9.60 0.47 6.78
CA PRO A 314 -9.83 1.37 7.90
C PRO A 314 -10.64 2.60 7.54
N GLU A 315 -10.80 2.97 6.26
CA GLU A 315 -11.72 4.03 5.84
C GLU A 315 -12.58 3.62 4.63
N ILE A 316 -13.84 4.06 4.67
CA ILE A 316 -14.72 4.23 3.51
C ILE A 316 -15.46 5.56 3.65
N ALA A 317 -15.74 6.21 2.52
CA ALA A 317 -16.35 7.53 2.48
C ALA A 317 -17.68 7.52 1.73
N GLY A 318 -18.79 7.48 2.46
CA GLY A 318 -20.12 7.70 1.88
C GLY A 318 -20.22 9.06 1.19
N GLY A 319 -20.71 9.07 -0.05
CA GLY A 319 -20.77 10.20 -0.97
C GLY A 319 -19.55 10.33 -1.90
N ALA A 320 -18.50 9.53 -1.70
CA ALA A 320 -17.43 9.34 -2.67
C ALA A 320 -17.78 8.16 -3.59
N TRP A 321 -17.22 8.13 -4.80
CA TRP A 321 -17.39 6.94 -5.65
C TRP A 321 -16.35 5.91 -5.25
N ASP A 322 -16.68 5.18 -4.18
CA ASP A 322 -15.84 4.16 -3.56
C ASP A 322 -16.19 2.79 -4.15
N TRP A 323 -15.17 2.05 -4.55
CA TRP A 323 -15.32 0.77 -5.23
C TRP A 323 -14.27 -0.23 -4.73
N PHE A 324 -14.74 -1.43 -4.38
CA PHE A 324 -13.94 -2.56 -3.96
C PHE A 324 -13.93 -3.67 -4.99
N ARG A 325 -12.80 -4.37 -5.06
CA ARG A 325 -12.63 -5.55 -5.88
C ARG A 325 -11.91 -6.65 -5.12
N PHE A 326 -12.50 -7.84 -5.15
CA PHE A 326 -12.01 -9.01 -4.43
C PHE A 326 -11.65 -10.12 -5.42
N LEU A 327 -10.38 -10.52 -5.43
CA LEU A 327 -9.86 -11.65 -6.19
C LEU A 327 -9.74 -12.87 -5.28
N ASN A 328 -10.36 -14.00 -5.66
CA ASN A 328 -10.11 -15.29 -5.04
C ASN A 328 -8.84 -15.91 -5.60
N VAL A 329 -7.79 -16.04 -4.79
CA VAL A 329 -6.52 -16.66 -5.21
C VAL A 329 -6.42 -18.13 -4.78
N GLY A 330 -7.46 -18.66 -4.13
CA GLY A 330 -7.59 -20.06 -3.75
C GLY A 330 -8.06 -20.96 -4.89
N GLU A 331 -7.98 -22.28 -4.64
CA GLU A 331 -8.34 -23.32 -5.62
C GLU A 331 -9.80 -23.78 -5.52
N ALA A 332 -10.55 -23.31 -4.52
CA ALA A 332 -11.97 -23.58 -4.35
C ALA A 332 -12.80 -22.29 -4.38
N ASP A 333 -14.12 -22.41 -4.47
CA ASP A 333 -15.02 -21.27 -4.37
C ASP A 333 -14.86 -20.58 -3.00
N ALA A 334 -14.65 -19.27 -3.01
CA ALA A 334 -14.60 -18.43 -1.83
C ALA A 334 -16.02 -17.97 -1.46
N LEU A 335 -16.47 -18.26 -0.24
CA LEU A 335 -17.63 -17.62 0.36
C LEU A 335 -17.14 -16.37 1.09
N VAL A 336 -17.45 -15.21 0.52
CA VAL A 336 -16.99 -13.91 0.99
C VAL A 336 -18.13 -13.17 1.68
N ASN A 337 -17.87 -12.73 2.90
CA ASN A 337 -18.76 -11.91 3.72
C ASN A 337 -18.13 -10.52 3.90
N VAL A 338 -18.71 -9.51 3.28
CA VAL A 338 -18.30 -8.11 3.40
C VAL A 338 -19.17 -7.44 4.46
N ILE A 339 -18.57 -6.96 5.53
CA ILE A 339 -19.22 -6.33 6.68
C ILE A 339 -18.85 -4.85 6.70
N VAL A 340 -19.83 -3.99 6.44
CA VAL A 340 -19.66 -2.54 6.44
C VAL A 340 -20.13 -1.97 7.76
N ARG A 341 -19.27 -1.21 8.43
CA ARG A 341 -19.55 -0.56 9.72
C ARG A 341 -19.47 0.95 9.59
N ASN A 342 -20.22 1.66 10.44
CA ASN A 342 -19.95 3.08 10.65
C ASN A 342 -18.74 3.26 11.58
N ARG A 343 -18.35 4.51 11.84
CA ARG A 343 -17.24 4.86 12.75
C ARG A 343 -17.46 4.44 14.22
N GLN A 344 -18.68 4.11 14.62
CA GLN A 344 -18.99 3.58 15.96
C GLN A 344 -18.84 2.05 16.04
N GLY A 345 -18.41 1.39 14.95
CA GLY A 345 -18.29 -0.07 14.87
C GLY A 345 -19.62 -0.78 14.65
N GLU A 346 -20.72 -0.05 14.46
CA GLU A 346 -22.04 -0.64 14.25
C GLU A 346 -22.16 -1.15 12.81
N ILE A 347 -22.55 -2.42 12.65
CA ILE A 347 -22.79 -3.01 11.33
C ILE A 347 -23.98 -2.30 10.68
N ARG A 348 -23.73 -1.69 9.53
CA ARG A 348 -24.74 -0.99 8.72
C ARG A 348 -25.17 -1.80 7.51
N ARG A 349 -24.27 -2.62 6.98
CA ARG A 349 -24.54 -3.48 5.84
C ARG A 349 -23.70 -4.76 5.94
N GLN A 350 -24.26 -5.85 5.44
CA GLN A 350 -23.54 -7.10 5.27
C GLN A 350 -23.91 -7.70 3.92
N VAL A 351 -22.91 -8.07 3.13
CA VAL A 351 -23.08 -8.56 1.76
C VAL A 351 -22.33 -9.87 1.60
N HIS A 352 -23.03 -10.87 1.08
CA HIS A 352 -22.46 -12.19 0.80
C HIS A 352 -22.20 -12.34 -0.70
N ARG A 353 -21.05 -12.91 -1.04
CA ARG A 353 -20.61 -13.21 -2.40
C ARG A 353 -20.02 -14.61 -2.45
N GLN A 354 -20.14 -15.25 -3.61
CA GLN A 354 -19.39 -16.45 -3.94
C GLN A 354 -18.47 -16.10 -5.11
N ILE A 355 -17.17 -16.31 -4.93
CA ILE A 355 -16.16 -15.98 -5.94
C ILE A 355 -15.47 -17.29 -6.33
N LYS A 356 -15.57 -17.65 -7.61
CA LYS A 356 -14.91 -18.86 -8.14
C LYS A 356 -13.37 -18.74 -8.06
N PRO A 357 -12.61 -19.85 -8.08
CA PRO A 357 -11.15 -19.81 -8.12
C PRO A 357 -10.63 -18.88 -9.21
N PHE A 358 -9.71 -17.98 -8.84
CA PHE A 358 -9.07 -17.00 -9.72
C PHE A 358 -10.02 -16.03 -10.45
N CYS A 359 -11.25 -15.90 -9.97
CA CYS A 359 -12.24 -14.92 -10.42
C CYS A 359 -12.29 -13.71 -9.48
N CYS A 360 -12.92 -12.63 -9.95
CA CYS A 360 -13.11 -11.39 -9.19
C CYS A 360 -14.59 -11.12 -8.88
N SER A 361 -14.84 -10.38 -7.80
CA SER A 361 -16.13 -9.76 -7.51
C SER A 361 -15.95 -8.29 -7.16
N ASP A 362 -16.75 -7.45 -7.80
CA ASP A 362 -16.77 -6.01 -7.57
C ASP A 362 -17.89 -5.64 -6.57
N MET A 363 -17.69 -4.58 -5.79
CA MET A 363 -18.67 -4.02 -4.88
C MET A 363 -18.55 -2.49 -4.85
N ASP A 364 -19.61 -1.81 -5.29
CA ASP A 364 -19.67 -0.34 -5.35
C ASP A 364 -20.28 0.28 -4.09
N GLU A 365 -20.25 1.63 -4.06
CA GLU A 365 -20.80 2.45 -2.99
C GLU A 365 -22.28 2.17 -2.68
N ASP A 366 -23.10 1.92 -3.70
CA ASP A 366 -24.52 1.60 -3.56
C ASP A 366 -24.69 0.25 -2.84
N ALA A 367 -23.89 -0.76 -3.19
CA ALA A 367 -23.88 -2.05 -2.50
C ALA A 367 -23.41 -1.94 -1.04
N MET A 368 -22.48 -1.02 -0.74
CA MET A 368 -22.03 -0.69 0.61
C MET A 368 -23.06 0.11 1.43
N GLY A 369 -24.03 0.75 0.77
CA GLY A 369 -25.07 1.55 1.42
C GLY A 369 -24.62 2.96 1.80
N LYS A 370 -23.61 3.51 1.11
CA LYS A 370 -23.12 4.91 1.30
C LYS A 370 -22.73 5.23 2.74
N VAL A 371 -22.11 4.27 3.40
CA VAL A 371 -21.69 4.38 4.80
C VAL A 371 -20.35 5.10 4.87
N ARG A 372 -20.15 5.91 5.91
CA ARG A 372 -18.83 6.41 6.30
C ARG A 372 -18.34 5.63 7.52
N GLY A 373 -17.19 4.98 7.41
CA GLY A 373 -16.71 4.05 8.44
C GLY A 373 -15.65 3.10 7.91
N THR A 374 -15.88 1.79 8.03
CA THR A 374 -14.89 0.73 7.75
C THR A 374 -15.51 -0.45 7.01
N VAL A 375 -14.66 -1.26 6.38
CA VAL A 375 -15.04 -2.53 5.75
C VAL A 375 -14.18 -3.66 6.30
N GLU A 376 -14.82 -4.72 6.78
CA GLU A 376 -14.17 -6.01 7.05
C GLU A 376 -14.62 -7.02 6.00
N VAL A 377 -13.70 -7.82 5.49
CA VAL A 377 -13.99 -8.88 4.52
C VAL A 377 -13.51 -10.19 5.10
N GLN A 378 -14.42 -11.15 5.24
CA GLN A 378 -14.13 -12.50 5.70
C GLN A 378 -14.34 -13.48 4.54
N SER A 379 -13.46 -14.45 4.39
CA SER A 379 -13.48 -15.39 3.27
C SER A 379 -13.13 -16.80 3.71
N THR A 380 -13.72 -17.80 3.06
CA THR A 380 -13.35 -19.21 3.26
C THR A 380 -12.10 -19.63 2.48
N GLN A 381 -11.59 -18.77 1.59
CA GLN A 381 -10.39 -18.98 0.80
C GLN A 381 -9.52 -17.71 0.82
N PRO A 382 -8.20 -17.81 0.61
CA PRO A 382 -7.35 -16.64 0.50
C PRO A 382 -7.82 -15.72 -0.63
N ILE A 383 -7.96 -14.44 -0.33
CA ILE A 383 -8.36 -13.40 -1.26
C ILE A 383 -7.37 -12.23 -1.21
N VAL A 384 -7.36 -11.45 -2.30
CA VAL A 384 -6.83 -10.08 -2.31
C VAL A 384 -8.01 -9.15 -2.47
N GLY A 385 -8.06 -8.08 -1.68
CA GLY A 385 -9.04 -7.02 -1.81
C GLY A 385 -8.34 -5.71 -2.10
N GLU A 386 -8.74 -5.02 -3.16
CA GLU A 386 -8.31 -3.65 -3.44
C GLU A 386 -9.50 -2.69 -3.37
N ARG A 387 -9.23 -1.46 -2.93
CA ARG A 387 -10.18 -0.34 -2.91
C ARG A 387 -9.71 0.75 -3.87
N HIS A 388 -10.67 1.38 -4.54
CA HIS A 388 -10.50 2.57 -5.36
C HIS A 388 -11.45 3.65 -4.84
N LEU A 389 -10.90 4.68 -4.21
CA LEU A 389 -11.68 5.80 -3.66
C LEU A 389 -11.60 7.00 -4.61
N HIS A 390 -12.68 7.24 -5.37
CA HIS A 390 -12.77 8.40 -6.25
C HIS A 390 -13.48 9.56 -5.58
N TYR A 391 -12.76 10.67 -5.36
CA TYR A 391 -13.30 11.87 -4.75
C TYR A 391 -14.30 12.55 -5.69
N GLN A 392 -15.54 12.74 -5.21
CA GLN A 392 -16.61 13.43 -5.95
C GLN A 392 -16.73 14.91 -5.58
N THR A 393 -16.25 15.29 -4.39
CA THR A 393 -16.28 16.66 -3.85
C THR A 393 -14.94 17.00 -3.18
N GLY A 394 -14.62 18.29 -3.05
CA GLY A 394 -13.33 18.76 -2.51
C GLY A 394 -12.17 18.57 -3.50
N HIS A 395 -11.82 17.33 -3.81
CA HIS A 395 -10.70 16.93 -4.67
C HIS A 395 -11.19 16.18 -5.92
N LYS A 396 -12.25 16.73 -6.56
CA LYS A 396 -12.93 16.06 -7.66
C LYS A 396 -11.96 15.63 -8.76
N GLY A 397 -11.95 14.34 -9.09
CA GLY A 397 -11.08 13.76 -10.12
C GLY A 397 -9.80 13.12 -9.59
N ALA A 398 -9.47 13.31 -8.30
CA ALA A 398 -8.47 12.50 -7.62
C ALA A 398 -9.03 11.11 -7.30
N VAL A 399 -8.15 10.10 -7.37
CA VAL A 399 -8.40 8.74 -6.92
C VAL A 399 -7.24 8.34 -6.02
N VAL A 400 -7.52 7.50 -5.04
CA VAL A 400 -6.52 6.80 -4.27
C VAL A 400 -6.91 5.34 -4.13
N GLY A 401 -5.94 4.46 -3.85
CA GLY A 401 -6.23 3.05 -3.76
C GLY A 401 -5.26 2.31 -2.86
N GLU A 402 -5.79 1.29 -2.20
CA GLU A 402 -5.06 0.49 -1.22
C GLU A 402 -5.50 -0.98 -1.29
N TYR A 403 -4.66 -1.86 -0.77
CA TYR A 403 -5.07 -3.21 -0.43
C TYR A 403 -5.64 -3.26 0.99
N GLY A 404 -6.57 -4.20 1.21
CA GLY A 404 -7.06 -4.50 2.54
C GLY A 404 -5.96 -5.10 3.41
N VAL A 405 -5.91 -4.67 4.66
CA VAL A 405 -4.94 -5.18 5.65
C VAL A 405 -5.38 -6.54 6.15
N VAL A 406 -4.49 -7.52 6.15
CA VAL A 406 -4.79 -8.86 6.69
C VAL A 406 -4.79 -8.81 8.23
N ILE A 407 -5.95 -9.03 8.85
CA ILE A 407 -6.16 -8.92 10.30
C ILE A 407 -6.55 -10.27 10.95
N GLY A 408 -5.62 -11.21 11.01
CA GLY A 408 -5.83 -12.53 11.63
C GLY A 408 -6.07 -13.67 10.65
N GLU A 409 -6.35 -14.85 11.22
CA GLU A 409 -6.98 -15.99 10.55
C GLU A 409 -8.49 -15.98 10.86
#